data_AF-A0A167TPU3-F1
#
_entry.id   AF-A0A167TPU3-F1
#
_cell.length_a   1.000
_cell.length_b   1.000
_cell.length_c   1.000
_cell.angle_alpha   90.00
_cell.angle_beta   90.00
_cell.angle_gamma   90.00
#
_symmetry.space_group_name_H-M   'P 1'
#
loop_
_entity.id
_entity.type
_entity.pdbx_description
1 polymer ?
#
loop_
_entity_poly.entity_id
_entity_poly.type
_entity_poly.pdbx_seq_one_letter_code
_entity_poly.pdbx_strand_id
1 'polypeptide(L)' 'MNLADVINSSDPCIDVKQSIMGCYAEDLFFKLIVDVPTSYTNFEYRGGLVFVKDKECCALCIPDICWRSVTQRFH' A
#
# COMPACT_ATOMS: atom_id res chain seq x y z
N MET A 1 -18.76 9.39 -23.86
CA MET A 1 -17.74 8.96 -22.89
C MET A 1 -18.06 9.64 -21.57
N ASN A 2 -18.52 8.87 -20.59
CA ASN A 2 -18.95 9.36 -19.28
C ASN A 2 -17.85 9.03 -18.27
N LEU A 3 -17.53 9.96 -17.37
CA LEU A 3 -16.48 9.81 -16.35
C LEU A 3 -16.73 8.58 -15.44
N ALA A 4 -17.98 8.10 -15.39
CA ALA A 4 -18.37 6.90 -14.64
C ALA A 4 -17.73 5.58 -15.15
N ASP A 5 -17.37 5.48 -16.43
CA ASP A 5 -16.79 4.25 -17.00
C ASP A 5 -15.32 4.03 -16.59
N VAL A 6 -14.57 5.12 -16.34
CA VAL A 6 -13.14 5.05 -15.95
C VAL A 6 -12.96 4.63 -14.50
N ILE A 7 -13.94 4.87 -13.64
CA ILE A 7 -13.88 4.44 -12.24
C ILE A 7 -14.14 2.93 -12.13
N ASN A 8 -14.91 2.38 -13.08
CA ASN A 8 -15.30 0.97 -13.10
C ASN A 8 -14.28 0.05 -13.81
N SER A 9 -13.21 0.60 -14.41
CA SER A 9 -12.07 -0.17 -14.94
C SER A 9 -11.01 -0.50 -13.89
N SER A 10 -11.31 -0.28 -12.62
CA SER A 10 -10.47 -0.74 -11.51
C SER A 10 -10.74 -2.24 -11.35
N ASP A 11 -9.84 -3.07 -11.86
CA ASP A 11 -9.91 -4.53 -11.76
C ASP A 11 -10.26 -4.94 -10.32
N PRO A 12 -11.48 -5.44 -10.03
CA PRO A 12 -11.92 -5.75 -8.68
C PRO A 12 -11.12 -6.90 -8.04
N CYS A 13 -10.25 -7.54 -8.83
CA CYS A 13 -9.40 -8.64 -8.43
C CYS A 13 -8.04 -8.19 -7.84
N ILE A 14 -7.61 -6.94 -8.07
CA ILE A 14 -6.35 -6.44 -7.50
C ILE A 14 -6.62 -6.02 -6.06
N ASP A 15 -6.49 -6.97 -5.14
CA ASP A 15 -6.47 -6.66 -3.72
C ASP A 15 -5.14 -5.96 -3.41
N VAL A 16 -5.12 -4.64 -3.62
CA VAL A 16 -3.94 -3.78 -3.41
C VAL A 16 -3.35 -4.00 -2.02
N LYS A 17 -4.21 -4.23 -1.02
CA LYS A 17 -3.78 -4.51 0.36
C LYS A 17 -2.97 -5.80 0.43
N GLN A 18 -3.41 -6.86 -0.25
CA GLN A 18 -2.66 -8.11 -0.32
C GLN A 18 -1.36 -7.96 -1.11
N SER A 19 -1.37 -7.19 -2.20
CA SER A 19 -0.17 -6.97 -3.04
C SER A 19 0.94 -6.17 -2.35
N ILE A 20 0.59 -5.25 -1.45
CA ILE A 20 1.58 -4.45 -0.71
C ILE A 20 1.96 -5.09 0.65
N MET A 21 1.20 -6.09 1.10
CA MET A 21 1.48 -6.81 2.33
C MET A 21 2.77 -7.62 2.17
N GLY A 22 3.80 -7.26 2.95
CA GLY A 22 5.15 -7.83 2.84
C GLY A 22 6.16 -6.92 2.13
N CYS A 23 5.71 -6.04 1.24
CA CYS A 23 6.57 -5.07 0.56
C CYS A 23 7.11 -3.98 1.52
N TYR A 24 6.41 -3.70 2.62
CA TYR A 24 6.92 -2.75 3.63
C TYR A 24 8.28 -3.15 4.22
N ALA A 25 8.62 -4.44 4.25
CA ALA A 25 9.90 -4.93 4.76
C ALA A 25 11.06 -4.76 3.78
N GLU A 26 10.75 -4.59 2.49
CA GLU A 26 11.72 -4.38 1.42
C GLU A 26 12.07 -2.89 1.26
N ASP A 27 11.22 -1.99 1.74
CA ASP A 27 11.48 -0.55 1.79
C ASP A 27 12.19 -0.18 3.11
N LEU A 28 13.35 0.47 3.02
CA LEU A 28 14.18 0.81 4.20
C LEU A 28 13.44 1.71 5.21
N PHE A 29 12.60 2.63 4.75
CA PHE A 29 11.87 3.53 5.62
C PHE A 29 10.71 2.79 6.31
N PHE A 30 9.90 2.07 5.53
CA PHE A 30 8.78 1.32 6.10
C PHE A 30 9.23 0.14 6.95
N LYS A 31 10.39 -0.45 6.65
CA LYS A 31 10.99 -1.49 7.49
C LYS A 31 11.24 -1.01 8.90
N LEU A 32 11.70 0.23 9.10
CA LEU A 32 11.90 0.81 10.43
C LEU A 32 10.56 0.98 11.18
N ILE A 33 9.51 1.36 10.47
CA ILE A 33 8.15 1.50 11.04
C ILE A 33 7.60 0.13 11.44
N VAL A 34 7.84 -0.92 10.64
CA VAL A 34 7.39 -2.28 10.93
C VAL A 34 8.21 -2.91 12.08
N ASP A 35 9.51 -2.66 12.13
CA ASP A 35 10.43 -3.21 13.14
C ASP A 35 10.22 -2.54 14.52
N VAL A 36 10.04 -1.21 14.53
CA VAL A 36 9.87 -0.43 15.76
C VAL A 36 8.67 0.53 15.66
N PRO A 37 7.44 0.02 15.57
CA PRO A 37 6.24 0.85 15.37
C PRO A 37 6.02 1.87 16.49
N THR A 38 6.48 1.57 17.72
CA THR A 38 6.40 2.48 18.87
C THR A 38 7.22 3.75 18.71
N SER A 39 8.24 3.76 17.86
CA SER A 39 9.05 4.94 17.57
C SER A 39 8.35 5.91 16.59
N TYR A 40 7.27 5.47 15.94
CA TYR A 40 6.58 6.19 14.90
C TYR A 40 5.10 6.39 15.26
N THR A 41 4.81 7.29 16.19
CA THR A 41 3.44 7.52 16.72
C THR A 41 2.43 8.01 15.69
N ASN A 42 2.90 8.63 14.61
CA ASN A 42 2.06 9.05 13.47
C ASN A 42 1.76 7.89 12.52
N PHE A 43 2.35 6.72 12.73
CA PHE A 43 2.14 5.55 11.90
C PHE A 43 1.52 4.42 12.72
N GLU A 44 0.68 3.62 12.09
CA GLU A 44 0.09 2.42 12.65
C GLU A 44 0.40 1.25 11.76
N TYR A 45 1.13 0.27 12.30
CA TYR A 45 1.26 -1.02 11.65
C TYR A 45 0.19 -1.97 12.17
N ARG A 46 -0.77 -2.34 11.31
CA ARG A 46 -1.88 -3.22 11.68
C ARG A 46 -2.17 -4.21 10.57
N GLY A 47 -2.13 -5.50 10.93
CA GLY A 47 -2.51 -6.59 10.03
C GLY A 47 -1.68 -6.64 8.75
N GLY A 48 -0.38 -6.32 8.81
CA GLY A 48 0.51 -6.35 7.65
C GLY A 48 0.55 -5.07 6.81
N LEU A 49 -0.21 -4.04 7.20
CA LEU A 49 -0.32 -2.77 6.49
C LEU A 49 0.16 -1.60 7.36
N VAL A 50 0.76 -0.60 6.73
CA VAL A 50 1.16 0.65 7.41
C VAL A 50 0.15 1.74 7.07
N PHE A 51 -0.40 2.38 8.08
CA PHE A 51 -1.27 3.54 7.97
C PHE A 51 -0.58 4.76 8.57
N VAL A 52 -0.79 5.93 7.99
CA VAL A 52 -0.44 7.21 8.62
C VAL A 52 -1.70 7.79 9.27
N LYS A 53 -1.57 8.13 10.56
CA LYS A 53 -2.57 8.85 11.34
C LYS A 53 -2.37 10.33 11.09
N ASP A 54 -3.23 10.91 10.28
CA ASP A 54 -3.41 12.35 10.21
C ASP A 54 -4.63 12.74 11.07
N LYS A 55 -4.68 13.99 11.55
CA LYS A 55 -5.58 14.43 12.64
C LYS A 55 -7.05 14.03 12.47
N GLU A 56 -7.51 13.90 11.23
CA GLU A 56 -8.91 13.58 10.92
C GLU A 56 -9.05 12.32 10.04
N CYS A 57 -7.93 11.75 9.57
CA CYS A 57 -7.92 10.68 8.57
C CYS A 57 -6.80 9.66 8.81
N CYS A 58 -7.11 8.39 8.61
CA CYS A 58 -6.10 7.33 8.50
C CYS A 58 -5.90 6.99 7.03
N ALA A 59 -4.72 7.28 6.48
CA ALA A 59 -4.39 6.96 5.10
C ALA A 59 -3.49 5.73 5.03
N LEU A 60 -3.75 4.85 4.06
CA LEU A 60 -2.91 3.68 3.79
C LEU A 60 -1.62 4.14 3.09
N CYS A 61 -0.46 3.77 3.63
CA CYS A 61 0.81 4.04 2.99
C CYS A 61 1.10 2.99 1.92
N ILE A 62 1.46 3.41 0.71
CA ILE A 62 1.89 2.52 -0.38
C ILE A 62 3.42 2.65 -0.50
N PRO A 63 4.20 1.58 -0.30
CA PRO A 63 5.65 1.63 -0.46
C PRO A 63 6.01 1.68 -1.96
N ASP A 64 6.98 2.52 -2.32
CA ASP A 64 7.31 2.87 -3.72
C ASP A 64 7.80 1.66 -4.54
N ILE A 65 8.29 0.63 -3.86
CA ILE A 65 8.79 -0.61 -4.46
C ILE A 65 7.71 -1.48 -5.11
N CYS A 66 6.42 -1.21 -4.88
CA CYS A 66 5.30 -2.00 -5.44
C CYS A 66 5.17 -1.84 -6.97
N TRP A 67 5.86 -0.88 -7.59
CA TRP A 67 5.82 -0.66 -9.03
C TRP A 67 6.81 -1.52 -9.83
N ARG A 68 7.32 -2.64 -9.30
CA ARG A 68 8.04 -3.60 -10.15
C ARG A 68 7.03 -4.28 -11.08
N SER A 69 6.76 -3.61 -12.20
CA SER A 69 5.88 -4.03 -13.28
C SER A 69 5.91 -5.55 -13.45
N VAL A 70 4.80 -6.19 -13.08
CA VAL A 70 4.50 -7.53 -13.54
C VAL A 70 4.38 -7.39 -15.06
N THR A 71 5.47 -7.65 -15.77
CA THR A 71 5.41 -7.83 -17.22
C THR A 71 4.64 -9.12 -17.41
N GLN A 72 3.31 -9.05 -17.45
CA GLN A 72 2.49 -10.13 -17.97
C GLN A 72 2.85 -10.25 -19.44
N ARG A 73 3.80 -11.13 -19.71
CA ARG A 73 4.12 -11.62 -21.04
C ARG A 73 2.96 -12.54 -21.42
N PHE A 74 1.92 -11.95 -21.99
CA PHE A 74 0.86 -12.71 -22.66
C PHE A 74 1.54 -13.55 -23.74
N HIS A 75 1.37 -14.88 -23.65
CA HIS A 75 1.87 -15.86 -24.60
C HIS A 75 0.69 -16.55 -25.28
#